data_AF-A0A9E6EVU3-F1
#
_entry.id   AF-A0A9E6EVU3-F1
#
_cell.length_a   1.000
_cell.length_b   1.000
_cell.length_c   1.000
_cell.angle_alpha   90.00
_cell.angle_beta   90.00
_cell.angle_gamma   90.00
#
_symmetry.space_group_name_H-M   'P 1'
#
loop_
_entity.id
_entity.type
_entity.pdbx_description
1 polymer ?
#
loop_
_entity_poly.entity_id
_entity_poly.type
_entity_poly.pdbx_seq_one_letter_code
_entity_poly.pdbx_strand_id
1 'polypeptide(L)'
;MNTFIVIILSILLIFAGWNFFSTNRLIKNIKSNIKEENNDSRYFELKYRIEFIVAIFSVIIVVIGFLGYNTFENAKKEIHKSIIDKNDSLFKILSKNEIKLGKFDSGIVKLEGKNAKIDSGLLKYDSKAKSLNNSMLNLKNLIEVINSKNILKQNYYIVNSLSINLYNNIKKIYFNDLITDMGDKLPIFTSPPIILPIPEINWQVQVNSIKKDYFEVLPGYEIGDYEPKDSIVKFSVLIIQKKEY
;
A
#
# COMPACT_ATOMS: atom_id res chain seq x y z
N MET A 1 -42.75 44.20 -33.29
CA MET A 1 -42.99 45.45 -32.53
C MET A 1 -41.94 46.52 -32.83
N ASN A 2 -40.63 46.20 -32.80
CA ASN A 2 -39.57 47.19 -33.08
C ASN A 2 -39.60 47.78 -34.50
N THR A 3 -39.92 46.99 -35.54
CA THR A 3 -39.98 47.48 -36.94
C THR A 3 -41.05 48.56 -37.15
N PHE A 4 -42.21 48.43 -36.53
CA PHE A 4 -43.29 49.42 -36.64
C PHE A 4 -42.93 50.75 -35.94
N ILE A 5 -42.31 50.67 -34.76
CA ILE A 5 -41.82 51.85 -34.02
C ILE A 5 -40.71 52.56 -34.80
N VAL A 6 -39.80 51.81 -35.41
CA VAL A 6 -38.73 52.36 -36.26
C VAL A 6 -39.32 53.09 -37.48
N ILE A 7 -40.33 52.52 -38.14
CA ILE A 7 -41.01 53.16 -39.28
C ILE A 7 -41.67 54.48 -38.84
N ILE A 8 -42.36 54.51 -37.69
CA ILE A 8 -42.98 55.73 -37.15
C ILE A 8 -41.93 56.80 -36.82
N LEU A 9 -40.81 56.41 -36.19
CA LEU A 9 -39.69 57.31 -35.91
C LEU A 9 -39.08 57.89 -37.18
N SER A 10 -38.91 57.06 -38.23
CA SER A 10 -38.41 57.51 -39.53
C SER A 10 -39.35 58.53 -40.17
N ILE A 11 -40.67 58.29 -40.13
CA ILE A 11 -41.67 59.23 -40.65
C ILE A 11 -41.62 60.55 -39.86
N LEU A 12 -41.58 60.49 -38.52
CA LEU A 12 -41.48 61.67 -37.64
C LEU A 12 -40.20 62.48 -37.90
N LEU A 13 -39.06 61.81 -38.12
CA LEU A 13 -37.80 62.48 -38.47
C LEU A 13 -37.85 63.18 -39.83
N ILE A 14 -38.48 62.56 -40.84
CA ILE A 14 -38.68 63.17 -42.15
C ILE A 14 -39.58 64.42 -42.02
N PHE A 15 -40.69 64.33 -41.29
CA PHE A 15 -41.59 65.46 -41.04
C PHE A 15 -40.92 66.57 -40.21
N ALA A 16 -40.13 66.23 -39.20
CA ALA A 16 -39.37 67.20 -38.41
C ALA A 16 -38.32 67.90 -39.26
N GLY A 17 -37.56 67.17 -40.08
CA GLY A 17 -36.55 67.72 -40.98
C GLY A 17 -37.16 68.66 -42.02
N TRP A 18 -38.30 68.27 -42.61
CA TRP A 18 -39.05 69.12 -43.54
C TRP A 18 -39.57 70.39 -42.87
N ASN A 19 -40.16 70.28 -41.67
CA ASN A 19 -40.64 71.43 -40.92
C ASN A 19 -39.51 72.36 -40.48
N PHE A 20 -38.38 71.82 -40.05
CA PHE A 20 -37.20 72.60 -39.71
C PHE A 20 -36.67 73.38 -40.94
N PHE A 21 -36.55 72.72 -42.09
CA PHE A 21 -36.14 73.35 -43.34
C PHE A 21 -37.11 74.46 -43.78
N SER A 22 -38.42 74.18 -43.76
CA SER A 22 -39.47 75.14 -44.10
C SER A 22 -39.48 76.34 -43.17
N THR A 23 -39.34 76.11 -41.85
CA THR A 23 -39.25 77.16 -40.83
C THR A 23 -38.01 78.03 -41.02
N ASN A 24 -36.85 77.42 -41.31
CA ASN A 24 -35.61 78.16 -41.55
C ASN A 24 -35.69 79.01 -42.84
N ARG A 25 -36.41 78.53 -43.87
CA ARG A 25 -36.70 79.32 -45.08
C ARG A 25 -37.62 80.50 -44.77
N LEU A 26 -38.65 80.32 -43.94
CA LEU A 26 -39.55 81.40 -43.50
C LEU A 26 -38.80 82.46 -42.69
N ILE A 27 -37.96 82.07 -41.73
CA ILE A 27 -37.13 82.99 -40.94
C ILE A 27 -36.21 83.83 -41.84
N LYS A 28 -35.54 83.20 -42.82
CA LYS A 28 -34.69 83.92 -43.79
C LYS A 28 -35.47 84.92 -44.62
N ASN A 29 -36.68 84.57 -45.05
CA ASN A 29 -37.56 85.44 -45.85
C ASN A 29 -38.18 86.58 -45.04
N ILE A 30 -38.45 86.38 -43.74
CA ILE A 30 -38.94 87.43 -42.84
C ILE A 30 -37.83 88.45 -42.57
N LYS A 31 -36.58 87.99 -42.37
CA LYS A 31 -35.42 88.85 -42.11
C LYS A 31 -35.05 89.76 -43.30
N SER A 32 -35.38 89.37 -44.53
CA SER A 32 -35.06 90.13 -45.75
C SER A 32 -36.15 91.11 -46.21
N ASN A 33 -37.39 90.98 -45.72
CA ASN A 33 -38.53 91.81 -46.12
C ASN A 33 -39.23 92.42 -44.90
N ILE A 34 -38.61 93.43 -44.29
CA ILE A 34 -39.19 94.21 -43.19
C ILE A 34 -40.09 95.31 -43.80
N LYS A 35 -41.32 94.95 -44.16
CA LYS A 35 -42.43 95.90 -44.36
C LYS A 35 -43.55 95.52 -43.40
N GLU A 36 -43.98 96.47 -42.59
CA GLU A 36 -44.70 96.33 -41.31
C GLU A 36 -46.17 95.87 -41.37
N GLU A 37 -46.69 95.36 -42.49
CA GLU A 37 -48.10 94.92 -42.55
C GLU A 37 -48.22 93.40 -42.60
N ASN A 38 -48.74 92.81 -41.50
CA ASN A 38 -48.98 91.39 -41.18
C ASN A 38 -47.89 90.67 -40.36
N ASN A 39 -47.46 91.27 -39.24
CA ASN A 39 -46.49 90.68 -38.32
C ASN A 39 -47.06 89.52 -37.47
N ASP A 40 -48.31 89.63 -37.03
CA ASP A 40 -48.90 88.70 -36.06
C ASP A 40 -49.17 87.30 -36.62
N SER A 41 -49.74 87.20 -37.83
CA SER A 41 -50.07 85.89 -38.44
C SER A 41 -48.82 85.05 -38.70
N ARG A 42 -47.74 85.67 -39.18
CA ARG A 42 -46.44 85.02 -39.39
C ARG A 42 -45.78 84.63 -38.08
N TYR A 43 -45.93 85.44 -37.03
CA TYR A 43 -45.44 85.13 -35.69
C TYR A 43 -46.13 83.88 -35.12
N PHE A 44 -47.46 83.81 -35.19
CA PHE A 44 -48.21 82.63 -34.72
C PHE A 44 -47.88 81.38 -35.52
N GLU A 45 -47.74 81.48 -36.85
CA GLU A 45 -47.31 80.34 -37.69
C GLU A 45 -45.92 79.82 -37.29
N LEU A 46 -44.96 80.72 -37.05
CA LEU A 46 -43.62 80.37 -36.61
C LEU A 46 -43.65 79.71 -35.22
N LYS A 47 -44.43 80.28 -34.29
CA LYS A 47 -44.61 79.75 -32.93
C LYS A 47 -45.17 78.33 -32.96
N TYR A 48 -46.24 78.08 -33.71
CA TYR A 48 -46.84 76.74 -33.82
C TYR A 48 -45.88 75.72 -34.45
N ARG A 49 -45.09 76.12 -35.46
CA ARG A 49 -44.09 75.23 -36.07
C ARG A 49 -42.97 74.86 -35.10
N ILE A 50 -42.51 75.82 -34.29
CA ILE A 50 -41.50 75.57 -33.25
C ILE A 50 -42.07 74.66 -32.16
N GLU A 51 -43.28 74.93 -31.66
CA GLU A 51 -43.97 74.09 -30.67
C GLU A 51 -44.17 72.65 -31.18
N PHE A 52 -44.52 72.50 -32.47
CA PHE A 52 -44.64 71.20 -33.12
C PHE A 52 -43.31 70.44 -33.20
N ILE A 53 -42.22 71.12 -33.58
CA ILE A 53 -40.88 70.53 -33.61
C ILE A 53 -40.48 70.06 -32.20
N VAL A 54 -40.70 70.89 -31.17
CA VAL A 54 -40.41 70.55 -29.78
C VAL A 54 -41.21 69.32 -29.35
N ALA A 55 -42.52 69.27 -29.64
CA ALA A 55 -43.37 68.13 -29.31
C ALA A 55 -42.90 66.82 -29.98
N ILE A 56 -42.52 66.87 -31.27
CA ILE A 56 -41.97 65.68 -31.96
C ILE A 56 -40.67 65.22 -31.30
N PHE A 57 -39.73 66.13 -31.00
CA PHE A 57 -38.47 65.76 -30.37
C PHE A 57 -38.68 65.17 -28.98
N SER A 58 -39.62 65.69 -28.19
CA SER A 58 -39.99 65.09 -26.90
C SER A 58 -40.48 63.65 -27.06
N VAL A 59 -41.34 63.38 -28.05
CA VAL A 59 -41.81 62.00 -28.34
C VAL A 59 -40.64 61.11 -28.78
N ILE A 60 -39.76 61.58 -29.66
CA ILE A 60 -38.58 60.81 -30.12
C ILE A 60 -37.69 60.44 -28.93
N ILE A 61 -37.39 61.39 -28.03
CA ILE A 61 -36.55 61.14 -26.85
C ILE A 61 -37.18 60.07 -25.95
N VAL A 62 -38.50 60.14 -25.69
CA VAL A 62 -39.22 59.14 -24.89
C VAL A 62 -39.16 57.76 -25.53
N VAL A 63 -39.38 57.66 -26.85
CA VAL A 63 -39.35 56.38 -27.57
C VAL A 63 -37.94 55.80 -27.58
N ILE A 64 -36.89 56.61 -27.83
CA ILE A 64 -35.50 56.17 -27.78
C ILE A 64 -35.15 55.70 -26.36
N GLY A 65 -35.55 56.45 -25.33
CA GLY A 65 -35.35 56.06 -23.94
C GLY A 65 -36.01 54.73 -23.59
N PHE A 66 -37.25 54.51 -24.04
CA PHE A 66 -37.97 53.26 -23.85
C PHE A 66 -37.32 52.08 -24.58
N LEU A 67 -36.90 52.26 -25.84
CA LEU A 67 -36.19 51.23 -26.60
C LEU A 67 -34.83 50.91 -25.99
N GLY A 68 -34.09 51.92 -25.55
CA GLY A 68 -32.82 51.79 -24.84
C GLY A 68 -32.98 51.01 -23.53
N TYR A 69 -33.99 51.35 -22.73
CA TYR A 69 -34.31 50.66 -21.49
C TYR A 69 -34.63 49.17 -21.72
N ASN A 70 -35.50 48.84 -22.67
CA ASN A 70 -35.83 47.45 -22.98
C ASN A 70 -34.62 46.66 -23.48
N THR A 71 -33.78 47.27 -24.31
CA THR A 71 -32.55 46.63 -24.81
C THR A 71 -31.58 46.38 -23.66
N PHE A 72 -31.40 47.36 -22.77
CA PHE A 72 -30.54 47.25 -21.60
C PHE A 72 -31.02 46.18 -20.62
N GLU A 73 -32.32 46.14 -20.29
CA GLU A 73 -32.88 45.11 -19.41
C GLU A 73 -32.76 43.70 -20.02
N ASN A 74 -32.95 43.55 -21.32
CA ASN A 74 -32.75 42.27 -22.00
C ASN A 74 -31.28 41.84 -21.98
N ALA A 75 -30.35 42.75 -22.28
CA ALA A 75 -28.92 42.46 -22.21
C ALA A 75 -28.49 42.10 -20.79
N LYS A 76 -28.98 42.82 -19.77
CA LYS A 76 -28.72 42.51 -18.36
C LYS A 76 -29.22 41.11 -17.97
N LYS A 77 -30.43 40.74 -18.40
CA LYS A 77 -30.99 39.40 -18.15
C LYS A 77 -30.20 38.31 -18.84
N GLU A 78 -29.79 38.52 -20.09
CA GLU A 78 -28.99 37.55 -20.85
C GLU A 78 -27.59 37.37 -20.23
N ILE A 79 -26.93 38.47 -19.85
CA ILE A 79 -25.65 38.42 -19.14
C ILE A 79 -25.81 37.66 -17.82
N HIS A 80 -26.83 38.00 -17.02
CA HIS A 80 -27.05 37.34 -15.74
C HIS A 80 -27.30 35.84 -15.90
N LYS A 81 -28.14 35.46 -16.87
CA LYS A 81 -28.38 34.07 -17.23
C LYS A 81 -27.10 33.37 -17.66
N SER A 82 -26.29 33.98 -18.53
CA SER A 82 -25.03 33.40 -19.00
C SER A 82 -24.02 33.19 -17.87
N ILE A 83 -24.02 34.08 -16.86
CA ILE A 83 -23.18 33.95 -15.67
C ILE A 83 -23.67 32.77 -14.83
N ILE A 84 -24.98 32.65 -14.59
CA ILE A 84 -25.56 31.52 -13.85
C ILE A 84 -25.26 30.20 -14.57
N ASP A 85 -25.52 30.10 -15.87
CA ASP A 85 -25.29 28.90 -16.66
C ASP A 85 -23.81 28.49 -16.65
N LYS A 86 -22.89 29.46 -16.76
CA LYS A 86 -21.44 29.20 -16.63
C LYS A 86 -21.08 28.73 -15.23
N ASN A 87 -21.64 29.36 -14.19
CA ASN A 87 -21.36 29.00 -12.81
C ASN A 87 -21.84 27.57 -12.51
N ASP A 88 -23.04 27.20 -12.95
CA ASP A 88 -23.58 25.85 -12.83
C ASP A 88 -22.73 24.81 -13.57
N SER A 89 -22.21 25.18 -14.75
CA SER A 89 -21.30 24.32 -15.50
C SER A 89 -19.98 24.09 -14.74
N LEU A 90 -19.46 25.13 -14.09
CA LEU A 90 -18.26 25.05 -13.26
C LEU A 90 -18.50 24.19 -12.01
N PHE A 91 -19.63 24.36 -11.33
CA PHE A 91 -20.01 23.51 -10.19
C PHE A 91 -20.14 22.03 -10.57
N LYS A 92 -20.70 21.72 -11.75
CA LYS A 92 -20.76 20.34 -12.26
C LYS A 92 -19.37 19.78 -12.55
N ILE A 93 -18.45 20.58 -13.09
CA ILE A 93 -17.06 20.15 -13.32
C ILE A 93 -16.33 19.93 -11.98
N LEU A 94 -16.48 20.86 -11.02
CA LEU A 94 -15.87 20.78 -9.69
C LEU A 94 -16.33 19.54 -8.93
N SER A 95 -17.63 19.30 -8.85
CA SER A 95 -18.20 18.10 -8.20
C SER A 95 -17.71 16.79 -8.87
N LYS A 96 -17.64 16.75 -10.20
CA LYS A 96 -17.07 15.60 -10.91
C LYS A 96 -15.59 15.36 -10.58
N ASN A 97 -14.82 16.44 -10.43
CA ASN A 97 -13.41 16.36 -10.04
C ASN A 97 -13.24 15.95 -8.58
N GLU A 98 -14.08 16.41 -7.68
CA GLU A 98 -14.10 16.00 -6.27
C GLU A 98 -14.37 14.50 -6.13
N ILE A 99 -15.35 13.96 -6.87
CA ILE A 99 -15.62 12.51 -6.91
C ILE A 99 -14.39 11.74 -7.43
N LYS A 100 -13.70 12.26 -8.46
CA LYS A 100 -12.47 11.64 -8.97
C LYS A 100 -11.35 11.66 -7.93
N LEU A 101 -11.16 12.78 -7.24
CA LEU A 101 -10.16 12.92 -6.17
C LEU A 101 -10.44 11.92 -5.04
N GLY A 102 -11.69 11.82 -4.56
CA GLY A 102 -12.05 10.83 -3.55
C GLY A 102 -11.78 9.37 -3.99
N LYS A 103 -11.94 9.07 -5.28
CA LYS A 103 -11.54 7.75 -5.83
C LYS A 103 -10.02 7.56 -5.81
N PHE A 104 -9.24 8.59 -6.16
CA PHE A 104 -7.78 8.54 -6.09
C PHE A 104 -7.29 8.33 -4.66
N ASP A 105 -7.82 9.08 -3.68
CA ASP A 105 -7.46 8.94 -2.27
C ASP A 105 -7.76 7.53 -1.76
N SER A 106 -8.94 6.99 -2.09
CA SER A 106 -9.28 5.61 -1.75
C SER A 106 -8.33 4.57 -2.38
N GLY A 107 -7.81 4.88 -3.57
CA GLY A 107 -6.81 4.07 -4.27
C GLY A 107 -5.46 4.11 -3.58
N ILE A 108 -5.03 5.29 -3.14
CA ILE A 108 -3.78 5.49 -2.39
C ILE A 108 -3.81 4.71 -1.08
N VAL A 109 -4.89 4.83 -0.28
CA VAL A 109 -5.04 4.09 0.98
C VAL A 109 -4.96 2.57 0.76
N LYS A 110 -5.55 2.05 -0.34
CA LYS A 110 -5.46 0.63 -0.69
C LYS A 110 -4.04 0.22 -1.07
N LEU A 111 -3.28 1.09 -1.75
CA LEU A 111 -1.88 0.83 -2.10
C LEU A 111 -0.98 0.82 -0.87
N GLU A 112 -1.15 1.79 0.04
CA GLU A 112 -0.42 1.83 1.31
C GLU A 112 -0.67 0.57 2.13
N GLY A 113 -1.93 0.12 2.23
CA GLY A 113 -2.27 -1.12 2.91
C GLY A 113 -1.67 -2.38 2.26
N LYS A 114 -1.50 -2.39 0.92
CA LYS A 114 -0.80 -3.47 0.22
C LYS A 114 0.71 -3.43 0.48
N ASN A 115 1.32 -2.24 0.47
CA ASN A 115 2.74 -2.07 0.77
C ASN A 115 3.08 -2.52 2.19
N ALA A 116 2.29 -2.15 3.19
CA ALA A 116 2.49 -2.62 4.57
C ALA A 116 2.42 -4.16 4.69
N LYS A 117 1.55 -4.81 3.90
CA LYS A 117 1.48 -6.28 3.83
C LYS A 117 2.73 -6.88 3.17
N ILE A 118 3.28 -6.23 2.15
CA ILE A 118 4.52 -6.64 1.50
C ILE A 118 5.70 -6.52 2.48
N ASP A 119 5.83 -5.39 3.18
CA ASP A 119 6.91 -5.15 4.14
C ASP A 119 6.88 -6.18 5.28
N SER A 120 5.70 -6.44 5.86
CA SER A 120 5.55 -7.47 6.89
C SER A 120 5.78 -8.89 6.35
N GLY A 121 5.46 -9.15 5.09
CA GLY A 121 5.79 -10.39 4.39
C GLY A 121 7.31 -10.57 4.24
N LEU A 122 8.02 -9.54 3.79
CA LEU A 122 9.47 -9.52 3.62
C LEU A 122 10.20 -9.80 4.93
N LEU A 123 9.78 -9.19 6.04
CA LEU A 123 10.34 -9.46 7.37
C LEU A 123 10.18 -10.93 7.79
N LYS A 124 9.05 -11.56 7.47
CA LYS A 124 8.83 -13.00 7.72
C LYS A 124 9.74 -13.87 6.85
N TYR A 125 9.98 -13.50 5.60
CA TYR A 125 10.90 -14.25 4.75
C TYR A 125 12.36 -14.08 5.20
N ASP A 126 12.78 -12.88 5.60
CA ASP A 126 14.13 -12.62 6.09
C ASP A 126 14.43 -13.43 7.38
N SER A 127 13.49 -13.46 8.33
CA SER A 127 13.63 -14.28 9.53
C SER A 127 13.68 -15.78 9.24
N LYS A 128 12.85 -16.29 8.31
CA LYS A 128 12.93 -17.68 7.85
C LYS A 128 14.27 -17.99 7.17
N ALA A 129 14.76 -17.10 6.31
CA ALA A 129 16.04 -17.26 5.64
C ALA A 129 17.21 -17.33 6.63
N LYS A 130 17.22 -16.45 7.64
CA LYS A 130 18.20 -16.49 8.75
C LYS A 130 18.15 -17.81 9.52
N SER A 131 16.96 -18.28 9.87
CA SER A 131 16.80 -19.58 10.56
C SER A 131 17.32 -20.74 9.71
N LEU A 132 17.00 -20.76 8.42
CA LEU A 132 17.49 -21.78 7.48
C LEU A 132 19.01 -21.77 7.37
N ASN A 133 19.61 -20.58 7.29
CA ASN A 133 21.05 -20.43 7.22
C ASN A 133 21.75 -20.97 8.49
N ASN A 134 21.18 -20.69 9.67
CA ASN A 134 21.68 -21.24 10.93
C ASN A 134 21.58 -22.78 10.97
N SER A 135 20.45 -23.35 10.54
CA SER A 135 20.29 -24.81 10.44
C SER A 135 21.30 -25.43 9.47
N MET A 136 21.57 -24.78 8.34
CA MET A 136 22.52 -25.25 7.36
C MET A 136 23.97 -25.19 7.88
N LEU A 137 24.31 -24.16 8.65
CA LEU A 137 25.61 -24.04 9.31
C LEU A 137 25.79 -25.13 10.39
N ASN A 138 24.75 -25.42 11.16
CA ASN A 138 24.76 -26.53 12.12
C ASN A 138 24.94 -27.89 11.44
N LEU A 139 24.24 -28.13 10.32
CA LEU A 139 24.41 -29.36 9.53
C LEU A 139 25.84 -29.48 8.98
N LYS A 140 26.41 -28.40 8.47
CA LYS A 140 27.79 -28.38 7.99
C LYS A 140 28.77 -28.76 9.11
N ASN A 141 28.60 -28.18 10.29
CA ASN A 141 29.43 -28.50 11.46
C ASN A 141 29.27 -29.97 11.88
N LEU A 142 28.05 -30.51 11.87
CA LEU A 142 27.81 -31.93 12.14
C LEU A 142 28.51 -32.84 11.13
N ILE A 143 28.46 -32.51 9.84
CA ILE A 143 29.14 -33.25 8.78
C ILE A 143 30.66 -33.22 9.00
N GLU A 144 31.23 -32.05 9.33
CA GLU A 144 32.65 -31.92 9.65
C GLU A 144 33.04 -32.77 10.87
N VAL A 145 32.21 -32.82 11.91
CA VAL A 145 32.44 -33.68 13.08
C VAL A 145 32.38 -35.16 12.70
N ILE A 146 31.40 -35.59 11.91
CA ILE A 146 31.26 -36.98 11.46
C ILE A 146 32.48 -37.41 10.65
N ASN A 147 32.93 -36.53 9.74
CA ASN A 147 34.07 -36.78 8.87
C ASN A 147 35.40 -36.79 9.65
N SER A 148 35.64 -35.78 10.49
CA SER A 148 36.88 -35.66 11.28
C SER A 148 37.04 -36.78 12.30
N LYS A 149 35.93 -37.27 12.88
CA LYS A 149 35.94 -38.37 13.85
C LYS A 149 35.80 -39.76 13.21
N ASN A 150 35.71 -39.83 11.87
CA ASN A 150 35.65 -41.08 11.09
C ASN A 150 34.55 -42.06 11.59
N ILE A 151 33.45 -41.52 12.13
CA ILE A 151 32.38 -42.26 12.82
C ILE A 151 31.74 -43.28 11.86
N LEU A 152 31.63 -42.96 10.57
CA LEU A 152 31.00 -43.85 9.58
C LEU A 152 31.85 -45.08 9.18
N LYS A 153 33.14 -45.14 9.56
CA LYS A 153 34.04 -46.24 9.15
C LYS A 153 34.28 -47.30 10.24
N GLN A 154 33.74 -47.10 11.44
CA GLN A 154 33.90 -48.02 12.57
C GLN A 154 32.70 -48.98 12.63
N ASN A 155 32.96 -50.24 12.92
CA ASN A 155 31.89 -51.21 13.20
C ASN A 155 31.53 -51.09 14.68
N TYR A 156 30.24 -50.91 14.97
CA TYR A 156 29.69 -50.77 16.31
C TYR A 156 28.88 -52.02 16.67
N TYR A 157 29.04 -52.50 17.89
CA TYR A 157 28.28 -53.63 18.42
C TYR A 157 27.75 -53.26 19.80
N ILE A 158 26.46 -53.49 20.03
CA ILE A 158 25.83 -53.26 21.34
C ILE A 158 25.55 -54.63 21.95
N VAL A 159 26.00 -54.85 23.18
CA VAL A 159 25.74 -56.06 23.95
C VAL A 159 25.00 -55.66 25.22
N ASN A 160 23.79 -56.20 25.39
CA ASN A 160 22.90 -55.81 26.48
C ASN A 160 22.94 -56.80 27.64
N SER A 161 22.55 -56.33 28.83
CA SER A 161 22.24 -57.14 30.00
C SER A 161 23.39 -57.99 30.53
N LEU A 162 24.61 -57.47 30.47
CA LEU A 162 25.74 -58.03 31.20
C LEU A 162 25.54 -57.83 32.70
N SER A 163 26.05 -58.76 33.50
CA SER A 163 25.90 -58.72 34.96
C SER A 163 27.26 -58.72 35.65
N ILE A 164 27.39 -57.99 36.76
CA ILE A 164 28.56 -58.03 37.64
C ILE A 164 28.11 -58.06 39.11
N ASN A 165 28.82 -58.82 39.93
CA ASN A 165 28.58 -58.84 41.37
C ASN A 165 29.37 -57.69 42.03
N LEU A 166 28.71 -56.89 42.87
CA LEU A 166 29.29 -55.77 43.60
C LEU A 166 30.46 -56.15 44.51
N TYR A 167 30.47 -57.40 45.00
CA TYR A 167 31.52 -57.90 45.89
C TYR A 167 32.68 -58.57 45.14
N ASN A 168 32.62 -58.67 43.81
CA ASN A 168 33.72 -59.18 43.01
C ASN A 168 34.69 -58.06 42.63
N ASN A 169 35.97 -58.26 42.92
CA ASN A 169 36.99 -57.26 42.60
C ASN A 169 37.16 -57.04 41.09
N ILE A 170 37.15 -58.10 40.28
CA ILE A 170 37.30 -58.03 38.80
C ILE A 170 36.52 -59.18 38.17
N LYS A 171 35.72 -58.90 37.14
CA LYS A 171 35.07 -59.91 36.29
C LYS A 171 35.63 -59.84 34.86
N LYS A 172 36.06 -60.98 34.35
CA LYS A 172 36.48 -61.15 32.93
C LYS A 172 35.28 -61.51 32.08
N ILE A 173 35.14 -60.84 30.94
CA ILE A 173 34.07 -61.07 29.96
C ILE A 173 34.72 -61.29 28.59
N TYR A 174 34.53 -62.47 28.02
CA TYR A 174 35.09 -62.86 26.72
C TYR A 174 34.16 -62.46 25.59
N PHE A 175 34.70 -61.87 24.52
CA PHE A 175 33.89 -61.44 23.38
C PHE A 175 33.21 -62.60 22.65
N ASN A 176 33.81 -63.80 22.66
CA ASN A 176 33.25 -65.00 22.04
C ASN A 176 31.96 -65.48 22.71
N ASP A 177 31.73 -65.09 23.96
CA ASP A 177 30.53 -65.45 24.74
C ASP A 177 29.43 -64.40 24.61
N LEU A 178 29.69 -63.30 23.91
CA LEU A 178 28.76 -62.18 23.75
C LEU A 178 27.99 -62.27 22.45
N ILE A 179 26.72 -61.89 22.55
CA ILE A 179 25.78 -61.78 21.45
C ILE A 179 25.29 -60.33 21.45
N THR A 180 25.18 -59.75 20.27
CA THR A 180 24.64 -58.39 20.12
C THR A 180 23.17 -58.34 20.51
N ASP A 181 22.66 -57.15 20.75
CA ASP A 181 21.22 -56.89 20.89
C ASP A 181 20.38 -57.36 19.69
N MET A 182 21.01 -57.50 18.52
CA MET A 182 20.41 -58.05 17.29
C MET A 182 20.52 -59.58 17.16
N GLY A 183 21.19 -60.27 18.09
CA GLY A 183 21.32 -61.73 18.09
C GLY A 183 22.56 -62.27 17.36
N ASP A 184 23.45 -61.41 16.90
CA ASP A 184 24.67 -61.81 16.17
C ASP A 184 25.85 -62.07 17.10
N LYS A 185 26.73 -62.98 16.71
CA LYS A 185 28.02 -63.15 17.40
C LYS A 185 28.96 -61.98 17.06
N LEU A 186 29.74 -61.53 18.04
CA LEU A 186 30.80 -60.55 17.80
C LEU A 186 31.89 -61.11 16.88
N PRO A 187 32.52 -60.27 16.04
CA PRO A 187 33.67 -60.69 15.24
C PRO A 187 34.89 -60.97 16.12
N ILE A 188 35.86 -61.69 15.57
CA ILE A 188 37.20 -61.81 16.18
C ILE A 188 37.94 -60.50 15.97
N PHE A 189 38.26 -59.80 17.06
CA PHE A 189 38.97 -58.52 17.00
C PHE A 189 40.47 -58.76 16.79
N THR A 190 41.05 -58.10 15.78
CA THR A 190 42.50 -58.15 15.50
C THR A 190 43.30 -57.24 16.44
N SER A 191 42.70 -56.14 16.91
CA SER A 191 43.23 -55.20 17.89
C SER A 191 42.20 -54.98 19.01
N PRO A 192 42.62 -54.56 20.23
CA PRO A 192 41.68 -54.30 21.32
C PRO A 192 40.62 -53.26 20.91
N PRO A 193 39.32 -53.59 20.96
CA PRO A 193 38.26 -52.65 20.64
C PRO A 193 38.13 -51.58 21.73
N ILE A 194 37.38 -50.52 21.45
CA ILE A 194 36.99 -49.55 22.49
C ILE A 194 35.70 -50.06 23.14
N ILE A 195 35.69 -50.14 24.46
CA ILE A 195 34.51 -50.56 25.25
C ILE A 195 33.99 -49.36 26.03
N LEU A 196 32.72 -49.05 25.82
CA LEU A 196 31.99 -48.01 26.55
C LEU A 196 30.87 -48.67 27.37
N PRO A 197 31.00 -48.74 28.71
CA PRO A 197 29.93 -49.26 29.56
C PRO A 197 28.74 -48.31 29.56
N ILE A 198 27.55 -48.86 29.40
CA ILE A 198 26.27 -48.17 29.43
C ILE A 198 25.52 -48.67 30.66
N PRO A 199 25.37 -47.85 31.71
CA PRO A 199 24.67 -48.26 32.92
C PRO A 199 23.17 -48.49 32.62
N GLU A 200 22.63 -49.65 32.99
CA GLU A 200 21.18 -49.96 32.88
C GLU A 200 20.40 -49.52 34.12
N ILE A 201 21.11 -49.29 35.22
CA ILE A 201 20.61 -48.79 36.50
C ILE A 201 21.55 -47.69 37.00
N ASN A 202 21.23 -47.07 38.15
CA ASN A 202 22.02 -45.99 38.77
C ASN A 202 23.37 -46.47 39.36
N TRP A 203 24.10 -47.34 38.66
CA TRP A 203 25.39 -47.86 39.08
C TRP A 203 26.36 -47.88 37.90
N GLN A 204 27.52 -47.24 38.04
CA GLN A 204 28.55 -47.26 37.00
C GLN A 204 29.37 -48.54 37.06
N VAL A 205 29.69 -49.09 35.89
CA VAL A 205 30.68 -50.16 35.75
C VAL A 205 31.90 -49.55 35.10
N GLN A 206 33.08 -49.83 35.67
CA GLN A 206 34.34 -49.35 35.11
C GLN A 206 35.01 -50.47 34.33
N VAL A 207 35.55 -50.14 33.16
CA VAL A 207 36.38 -51.06 32.37
C VAL A 207 37.82 -50.92 32.86
N ASN A 208 38.34 -51.99 33.47
CA ASN A 208 39.68 -52.03 34.03
C ASN A 208 40.75 -52.19 32.94
N SER A 209 40.55 -53.16 32.05
CA SER A 209 41.49 -53.46 30.97
C SER A 209 40.75 -54.04 29.77
N ILE A 210 41.27 -53.77 28.57
CA ILE A 210 40.71 -54.30 27.32
C ILE A 210 41.82 -55.03 26.57
N LYS A 211 41.56 -56.29 26.20
CA LYS A 211 42.38 -57.12 25.33
C LYS A 211 41.61 -57.40 24.04
N LYS A 212 42.25 -58.09 23.09
CA LYS A 212 41.59 -58.48 21.83
C LYS A 212 40.50 -59.55 22.01
N ASP A 213 40.62 -60.41 23.03
CA ASP A 213 39.73 -61.57 23.22
C ASP A 213 38.72 -61.37 24.35
N TYR A 214 39.00 -60.44 25.27
CA TYR A 214 38.19 -60.19 26.45
C TYR A 214 38.40 -58.77 26.99
N PHE A 215 37.52 -58.36 27.88
CA PHE A 215 37.69 -57.17 28.72
C PHE A 215 37.41 -57.49 30.18
N GLU A 216 37.99 -56.69 31.05
CA GLU A 216 37.81 -56.77 32.49
C GLU A 216 36.98 -55.60 32.96
N VAL A 217 35.97 -55.90 33.77
CA VAL A 217 35.12 -54.91 34.41
C VAL A 217 35.21 -55.03 35.92
N LEU A 218 35.07 -53.91 36.60
CA LEU A 218 34.95 -53.81 38.05
C LEU A 218 33.73 -52.96 38.42
N PRO A 219 33.09 -53.24 39.57
CA PRO A 219 32.00 -52.41 40.04
C PRO A 219 32.55 -50.99 40.29
N GLY A 220 31.92 -50.00 39.65
CA GLY A 220 32.23 -48.59 39.86
C GLY A 220 31.43 -48.02 41.03
N TYR A 221 31.05 -46.76 40.91
CA TYR A 221 30.31 -46.03 41.93
C TYR A 221 28.83 -45.88 41.58
N GLU A 222 28.02 -45.73 42.61
CA GLU A 222 26.60 -45.42 42.54
C GLU A 222 26.36 -43.99 42.04
N ILE A 223 25.31 -43.78 41.25
CA ILE A 223 24.87 -42.46 40.82
C ILE A 223 23.55 -42.12 41.52
N GLY A 224 23.61 -41.39 42.64
CA GLY A 224 22.43 -40.97 43.43
C GLY A 224 22.24 -41.81 44.70
N ASP A 225 21.05 -41.72 45.31
CA ASP A 225 20.67 -42.42 46.55
C ASP A 225 19.86 -43.71 46.24
N TYR A 226 20.49 -44.68 45.56
CA TYR A 226 19.92 -45.96 45.19
C TYR A 226 20.74 -47.14 45.74
N GLU A 227 20.38 -47.65 46.92
CA GLU A 227 20.92 -48.93 47.40
C GLU A 227 20.38 -50.10 46.56
N PRO A 228 21.25 -50.83 45.83
CA PRO A 228 20.79 -51.96 45.03
C PRO A 228 20.28 -53.09 45.94
N LYS A 229 19.04 -53.53 45.71
CA LYS A 229 18.41 -54.62 46.47
C LYS A 229 19.14 -55.96 46.34
N ASP A 230 19.84 -56.15 45.22
CA ASP A 230 20.61 -57.34 44.90
C ASP A 230 22.09 -56.99 44.72
N SER A 231 22.98 -57.93 45.06
CA SER A 231 24.41 -57.78 44.86
C SER A 231 24.85 -57.81 43.38
N ILE A 232 23.90 -57.84 42.43
CA ILE A 232 24.13 -57.97 41.00
C ILE A 232 23.69 -56.69 40.30
N VAL A 233 24.62 -56.03 39.63
CA VAL A 233 24.38 -54.87 38.76
C VAL A 233 24.34 -55.32 37.31
N LYS A 234 23.32 -54.85 36.57
CA LYS A 234 23.24 -55.01 35.12
C LYS A 234 23.77 -53.79 34.38
N PHE A 235 24.41 -54.04 33.25
CA PHE A 235 24.93 -53.00 32.37
C PHE A 235 24.99 -53.52 30.94
N SER A 236 24.93 -52.59 30.00
CA SER A 236 25.17 -52.83 28.58
C SER A 236 26.58 -52.34 28.21
N VAL A 237 27.11 -52.76 27.07
CA VAL A 237 28.37 -52.24 26.52
C VAL A 237 28.22 -51.90 25.05
N LEU A 238 28.74 -50.74 24.66
CA LEU A 238 29.01 -50.41 23.27
C LEU A 238 30.47 -50.76 22.95
N ILE A 239 30.65 -51.62 21.97
CA ILE A 239 31.94 -52.10 21.49
C ILE A 239 32.20 -51.46 20.12
N ILE A 240 33.33 -50.76 20.01
CA ILE A 240 33.72 -50.05 18.80
C ILE A 240 34.99 -50.69 18.25
N GLN A 241 34.90 -51.28 17.06
CA GLN A 241 36.06 -51.84 16.39
C GLN A 241 36.90 -50.72 15.76
N LYS A 242 38.12 -50.55 16.27
CA LYS A 242 39.10 -49.66 15.66
C LYS A 242 39.68 -50.34 14.42
N LYS A 243 39.35 -49.85 13.22
CA LYS A 243 40.07 -50.25 12.00
C LYS A 243 41.43 -49.54 12.01
N GLU A 244 42.49 -50.32 12.10
CA GLU A 244 43.84 -49.86 11.78
C GLU A 244 43.93 -49.71 10.26
N TYR A 245 44.32 -48.51 9.81
CA TYR A 245 44.64 -48.20 8.42
C TYR A 245 46.15 -48.12 8.29
#